data_AF-A0A7W0Z8Y5-F1
#
_entry.id   AF-A0A7W0Z8Y5-F1
#
_cell.length_a   1.000
_cell.length_b   1.000
_cell.length_c   1.000
_cell.angle_alpha   90.00
_cell.angle_beta   90.00
_cell.angle_gamma   90.00
#
_symmetry.space_group_name_H-M   'P 1'
#
loop_
_entity.id
_entity.type
_entity.pdbx_description
1 polymer ?
#
loop_
_entity_poly.entity_id
_entity_poly.type
_entity_poly.pdbx_seq_one_letter_code
_entity_poly.pdbx_strand_id
1 'polypeptide(L)'
;MLRLSAGQVESLWDEVLPVEVRELPEDLARIDALNPGLLAPIAAHWQGEAEARGRSAAGHGRPTVAIETYVRLMVIKQRSGWGYESLVREVSDSLHLRRFCLISIDRRVPDESTIRKLTRRLGAAMVDEITRLVIAKAQRETRFVGRAVRVDSTVIEADIRYPSDAMLALQGTRALAREGRKLLGMV
;
A
#
# COMPACT_ATOMS: atom_id res chain seq x y z
N MET A 1 9.53 1.65 -13.43
CA MET A 1 10.76 1.29 -12.69
C MET A 1 10.42 1.12 -11.22
N LEU A 2 10.82 -0.01 -10.62
CA LEU A 2 10.63 -0.29 -9.19
C LEU A 2 11.64 0.51 -8.37
N ARG A 3 11.20 1.12 -7.27
CA ARG A 3 12.08 1.77 -6.29
C ARG A 3 11.87 1.11 -4.95
N LEU A 4 12.91 0.48 -4.41
CA LEU A 4 12.83 -0.13 -3.07
C LEU A 4 12.93 0.95 -2.00
N SER A 5 14.00 1.76 -2.05
CA SER A 5 14.22 2.85 -1.10
C SER A 5 13.83 4.22 -1.68
N ALA A 6 13.37 5.10 -0.79
CA ALA A 6 13.04 6.48 -1.10
C ALA A 6 14.28 7.31 -1.47
N GLY A 7 15.48 6.91 -1.04
CA GLY A 7 16.72 7.68 -1.20
C GLY A 7 16.82 8.79 -0.15
N GLN A 8 17.62 9.83 -0.43
CA GLN A 8 17.81 10.96 0.49
C GLN A 8 16.51 11.73 0.69
N VAL A 9 15.99 11.69 1.91
CA VAL A 9 14.73 12.35 2.34
C VAL A 9 14.99 13.77 2.80
N GLU A 10 16.20 14.07 3.25
CA GLU A 10 16.57 15.40 3.72
C GLU A 10 16.84 16.32 2.53
N SER A 11 15.89 17.23 2.32
CA SER A 11 16.00 18.39 1.46
C SER A 11 16.75 19.52 2.20
N LEU A 12 17.25 20.51 1.45
CA LEU A 12 17.85 21.71 2.04
C LEU A 12 16.90 22.42 3.03
N TRP A 13 15.59 22.25 2.88
CA TRP A 13 14.59 22.81 3.79
C TRP A 13 14.58 22.14 5.16
N ASP A 14 14.97 20.86 5.23
CA ASP A 14 15.01 20.12 6.50
C ASP A 14 16.15 20.59 7.41
N GLU A 15 17.20 21.21 6.86
CA GLU A 15 18.30 21.80 7.64
C GLU A 15 17.89 23.05 8.41
N VAL A 16 16.89 23.78 7.89
CA VAL A 16 16.40 25.03 8.48
C VAL A 16 15.35 24.76 9.57
N LEU A 17 14.81 23.55 9.64
CA LEU A 17 13.83 23.18 10.65
C LEU A 17 14.48 23.04 12.04
N PRO A 18 13.80 23.49 13.12
CA PRO A 18 14.22 23.22 14.48
C PRO A 18 14.38 21.71 14.72
N VAL A 19 15.33 21.34 15.59
CA VAL A 19 15.65 19.93 15.88
C VAL A 19 14.43 19.16 16.39
N GLU A 20 13.58 19.82 17.18
CA GLU A 20 12.38 19.24 17.79
C GLU A 20 11.36 18.80 16.74
N VAL A 21 11.35 19.46 15.56
CA VAL A 21 10.46 19.12 14.44
C VAL A 21 11.07 18.03 13.55
N ARG A 22 12.39 17.85 13.61
CA ARG A 22 13.14 16.81 12.89
C ARG A 22 13.16 15.49 13.65
N GLU A 23 12.94 15.51 14.95
CA GLU A 23 12.89 14.30 15.75
C GLU A 23 11.56 13.57 15.56
N LEU A 24 11.63 12.26 15.33
CA LEU A 24 10.42 11.44 15.29
C LEU A 24 9.90 11.23 16.72
N PRO A 25 8.57 11.29 16.92
CA PRO A 25 7.94 10.81 18.15
C PRO A 25 8.45 9.40 18.50
N GLU A 26 8.63 9.14 19.80
CA GLU A 26 9.33 7.95 20.31
C GLU A 26 8.75 6.63 19.76
N ASP A 27 7.43 6.54 19.60
CA ASP A 27 6.75 5.39 19.02
C ASP A 27 7.09 5.19 17.53
N LEU A 28 7.15 6.27 16.75
CA LEU A 28 7.54 6.23 15.33
C LEU A 28 9.04 5.98 15.16
N ALA A 29 9.89 6.55 16.02
CA ALA A 29 11.33 6.32 16.03
C ALA A 29 11.66 4.83 16.27
N ARG A 30 10.94 4.17 17.21
CA ARG A 30 11.07 2.72 17.44
C ARG A 30 10.72 1.89 16.22
N ILE A 31 9.69 2.30 15.47
CA ILE A 31 9.27 1.61 14.25
C ILE A 31 10.26 1.89 13.11
N ASP A 32 10.77 3.12 13.01
CA ASP A 32 11.74 3.53 12.00
C ASP A 32 13.06 2.75 12.10
N ALA A 33 13.47 2.39 13.32
CA ALA A 33 14.62 1.53 13.58
C ALA A 33 14.43 0.06 13.14
N LEU A 34 13.22 -0.36 12.73
CA LEU A 34 12.98 -1.73 12.26
C LEU A 34 13.63 -1.97 10.89
N ASN A 35 14.27 -3.13 10.77
CA ASN A 35 15.23 -3.50 9.73
C ASN A 35 14.77 -3.24 8.25
N PRO A 36 15.63 -2.64 7.40
CA PRO A 36 15.40 -2.48 5.96
C PRO A 36 15.22 -3.77 5.15
N GLY A 37 15.60 -4.94 5.69
CA GLY A 37 15.41 -6.25 5.04
C GLY A 37 13.94 -6.67 4.85
N LEU A 38 12.99 -5.94 5.46
CA LEU A 38 11.55 -6.21 5.36
C LEU A 38 11.01 -6.15 3.91
N LEU A 39 11.70 -5.42 3.03
CA LEU A 39 11.27 -5.22 1.65
C LEU A 39 11.79 -6.32 0.70
N ALA A 40 12.65 -7.23 1.16
CA ALA A 40 13.24 -8.28 0.33
C ALA A 40 12.20 -9.17 -0.38
N PRO A 41 11.10 -9.62 0.26
CA PRO A 41 10.07 -10.43 -0.40
C PRO A 41 9.39 -9.67 -1.54
N ILE A 42 9.16 -8.37 -1.33
CA ILE A 42 8.59 -7.49 -2.34
C ILE A 42 9.52 -7.41 -3.56
N ALA A 43 10.83 -7.23 -3.32
CA ALA A 43 11.81 -7.18 -4.39
C ALA A 43 11.85 -8.48 -5.19
N ALA A 44 11.88 -9.63 -4.50
CA ALA A 44 11.90 -10.96 -5.12
C ALA A 44 10.64 -11.23 -5.94
N HIS A 45 9.46 -10.90 -5.41
CA HIS A 45 8.19 -11.05 -6.12
C HIS A 45 8.17 -10.26 -7.43
N TRP A 46 8.63 -9.01 -7.40
CA TRP A 46 8.68 -8.17 -8.59
C TRP A 46 9.71 -8.63 -9.63
N GLN A 47 10.83 -9.20 -9.19
CA GLN A 47 11.81 -9.83 -10.06
C GLN A 47 11.22 -11.04 -10.78
N GLY A 48 10.53 -11.93 -10.04
CA GLY A 48 9.84 -13.08 -10.62
C GLY A 48 8.73 -12.68 -11.61
N GLU A 49 7.92 -11.67 -11.29
CA GLU A 49 6.93 -11.12 -12.24
C GLU A 49 7.58 -10.61 -13.53
N ALA A 50 8.74 -9.95 -13.41
CA ALA A 50 9.45 -9.37 -14.54
C ALA A 50 10.07 -10.44 -15.45
N GLU A 51 10.66 -11.48 -14.86
CA GLU A 51 11.19 -12.65 -15.56
C GLU A 51 10.08 -13.39 -16.32
N ALA A 52 8.97 -13.70 -15.64
CA ALA A 52 7.83 -14.40 -16.24
C ALA A 52 7.21 -13.64 -17.43
N ARG A 53 7.26 -12.31 -17.43
CA ARG A 53 6.72 -11.46 -18.51
C ARG A 53 7.74 -11.15 -19.62
N GLY A 54 8.99 -11.59 -19.50
CA GLY A 54 10.06 -11.29 -20.46
C GLY A 54 10.35 -9.79 -20.61
N ARG A 55 9.94 -8.97 -19.64
CA ARG A 55 10.11 -7.51 -19.66
C ARG A 55 10.50 -7.05 -18.26
N SER A 56 11.71 -6.52 -18.11
CA SER A 56 12.16 -5.97 -16.82
C SER A 56 11.46 -4.65 -16.51
N ALA A 57 10.28 -4.72 -15.89
CA ALA A 57 9.60 -3.56 -15.31
C ALA A 57 10.38 -2.96 -14.11
N ALA A 58 11.31 -3.73 -13.56
CA ALA A 58 12.20 -3.29 -12.49
C ALA A 58 13.08 -2.12 -12.94
N GLY A 59 13.69 -2.21 -14.13
CA GLY A 59 14.60 -1.18 -14.67
C GLY A 59 13.97 -0.13 -15.60
N HIS A 60 12.76 -0.34 -16.10
CA HIS A 60 12.19 0.48 -17.19
C HIS A 60 10.89 1.21 -16.82
N GLY A 61 10.62 2.34 -17.46
CA GLY A 61 9.40 3.15 -17.31
C GLY A 61 9.41 4.14 -16.14
N ARG A 62 8.32 4.91 -15.97
CA ARG A 62 8.21 5.94 -14.93
C ARG A 62 8.54 5.36 -13.53
N PRO A 63 9.37 6.05 -12.72
CA PRO A 63 9.61 5.63 -11.34
C PRO A 63 8.30 5.61 -10.54
N THR A 64 8.04 4.51 -9.86
CA THR A 64 6.93 4.44 -8.90
C THR A 64 7.32 5.09 -7.57
N VAL A 65 6.32 5.31 -6.70
CA VAL A 65 6.54 5.58 -5.26
C VAL A 65 7.44 4.49 -4.69
N ALA A 66 8.41 4.87 -3.87
CA ALA A 66 9.29 3.90 -3.21
C ALA A 66 8.49 2.94 -2.34
N ILE A 67 8.83 1.65 -2.41
CA ILE A 67 8.16 0.62 -1.61
C ILE A 67 8.32 0.90 -0.13
N GLU A 68 9.47 1.42 0.30
CA GLU A 68 9.70 1.85 1.67
C GLU A 68 8.69 2.90 2.14
N THR A 69 8.49 3.97 1.36
CA THR A 69 7.46 4.99 1.61
C THR A 69 6.07 4.36 1.68
N TYR A 70 5.74 3.47 0.74
CA TYR A 70 4.45 2.78 0.72
C TYR A 70 4.22 1.94 1.99
N VAL A 71 5.21 1.13 2.41
CA VAL A 71 5.09 0.29 3.61
C VAL A 71 4.91 1.15 4.86
N ARG A 72 5.65 2.26 4.98
CA ARG A 72 5.52 3.21 6.09
C ARG A 72 4.13 3.86 6.13
N LEU A 73 3.58 4.25 4.97
CA LEU A 73 2.19 4.72 4.86
C LEU A 73 1.19 3.66 5.33
N MET A 74 1.42 2.38 5.01
CA MET A 74 0.55 1.28 5.46
C MET A 74 0.64 1.04 6.96
N VAL A 75 1.82 1.21 7.57
CA VAL A 75 1.96 1.15 9.03
C VAL A 75 1.13 2.24 9.71
N ILE A 76 1.20 3.49 9.24
CA ILE A 76 0.38 4.59 9.78
C ILE A 76 -1.10 4.30 9.60
N LYS A 77 -1.51 3.85 8.40
CA LYS A 77 -2.90 3.48 8.11
C LYS A 77 -3.41 2.41 9.07
N GLN A 78 -2.62 1.37 9.32
CA GLN A 78 -3.03 0.25 10.18
C GLN A 78 -3.12 0.65 11.65
N ARG A 79 -2.22 1.52 12.13
CA ARG A 79 -2.23 1.99 13.53
C ARG A 79 -3.37 2.95 13.83
N SER A 80 -3.74 3.77 12.86
CA SER A 80 -4.76 4.81 13.02
C SER A 80 -6.18 4.35 12.69
N GLY A 81 -6.33 3.26 11.93
CA GLY A 81 -7.63 2.84 11.39
C GLY A 81 -8.13 3.72 10.24
N TRP A 82 -7.30 4.60 9.68
CA TRP A 82 -7.72 5.54 8.64
C TRP A 82 -8.02 4.86 7.29
N GLY A 83 -8.96 5.47 6.56
CA GLY A 83 -9.13 5.26 5.11
C GLY A 83 -7.97 5.88 4.33
N TYR A 84 -7.85 5.55 3.04
CA TYR A 84 -6.72 6.05 2.24
C TYR A 84 -6.76 7.58 2.00
N GLU A 85 -7.95 8.18 1.88
CA GLU A 85 -8.08 9.64 1.74
C GLU A 85 -7.62 10.36 3.01
N SER A 86 -8.12 9.94 4.17
CA SER A 86 -7.70 10.47 5.47
C SER A 86 -6.19 10.27 5.66
N LEU A 87 -5.65 9.09 5.34
CA LEU A 87 -4.21 8.85 5.42
C LEU A 87 -3.40 9.87 4.63
N VAL A 88 -3.76 10.14 3.37
CA VAL A 88 -3.03 11.09 2.53
C VAL A 88 -3.13 12.51 3.10
N ARG A 89 -4.31 12.91 3.59
CA ARG A 89 -4.52 14.22 4.22
C ARG A 89 -3.68 14.38 5.47
N GLU A 90 -3.83 13.48 6.44
CA GLU A 90 -3.12 13.56 7.72
C GLU A 90 -1.59 13.49 7.53
N VAL A 91 -1.12 12.64 6.61
CA VAL A 91 0.32 12.60 6.26
C VAL A 91 0.74 13.89 5.55
N SER A 92 -0.11 14.52 4.74
CA SER A 92 0.23 15.79 4.11
C SER A 92 0.42 16.91 5.13
N ASP A 93 -0.41 16.91 6.18
CA ASP A 93 -0.48 17.99 7.18
C ASP A 93 0.55 17.86 8.31
N SER A 94 1.10 16.65 8.55
CA SER A 94 2.02 16.39 9.67
C SER A 94 3.46 16.14 9.21
N LEU A 95 4.38 17.05 9.58
CA LEU A 95 5.82 16.92 9.29
C LEU A 95 6.42 15.61 9.82
N HIS A 96 6.04 15.19 11.02
CA HIS A 96 6.49 13.93 11.62
C HIS A 96 6.05 12.70 10.80
N LEU A 97 4.80 12.69 10.32
CA LEU A 97 4.28 11.59 9.50
C LEU A 97 4.96 11.57 8.12
N ARG A 98 5.21 12.74 7.52
CA ARG A 98 5.97 12.84 6.26
C ARG A 98 7.37 12.29 6.42
N ARG A 99 8.07 12.71 7.47
CA ARG A 99 9.43 12.27 7.79
C ARG A 99 9.47 10.77 8.04
N PHE A 100 8.55 10.24 8.85
CA PHE A 100 8.41 8.81 9.06
C PHE A 100 8.14 8.04 7.76
N CYS A 101 7.35 8.61 6.84
CA CYS A 101 7.07 8.00 5.53
C CYS A 101 8.15 8.28 4.48
N LEU A 102 9.26 8.93 4.84
CA LEU A 102 10.34 9.29 3.93
C LEU A 102 9.88 10.18 2.76
N ILE A 103 8.99 11.13 3.06
CA ILE A 103 8.47 12.13 2.12
C ILE A 103 9.05 13.48 2.52
N SER A 104 9.93 14.03 1.69
CA SER A 104 10.53 15.35 1.94
C SER A 104 9.47 16.45 1.89
N ILE A 105 9.73 17.58 2.56
CA ILE A 105 8.76 18.68 2.68
C ILE A 105 8.39 19.32 1.33
N ASP A 106 9.33 19.32 0.38
CA ASP A 106 9.17 19.88 -0.97
C ASP A 106 8.42 18.93 -1.94
N ARG A 107 8.15 17.68 -1.54
CA ARG A 107 7.47 16.68 -2.38
C ARG A 107 6.00 16.57 -2.04
N ARG A 108 5.19 16.15 -3.01
CA ARG A 108 3.79 15.80 -2.73
C ARG A 108 3.70 14.40 -2.14
N VAL A 109 2.79 14.22 -1.18
CA VAL A 109 2.38 12.89 -0.73
C VAL A 109 1.77 12.14 -1.91
N PRO A 110 2.03 10.83 -2.08
CA PRO A 110 1.39 10.05 -3.13
C PRO A 110 -0.13 10.13 -3.07
N ASP A 111 -0.77 10.23 -4.23
CA ASP A 111 -2.23 10.24 -4.32
C ASP A 111 -2.84 8.95 -3.74
N GLU A 112 -4.02 9.09 -3.15
CA GLU A 112 -4.84 8.00 -2.63
C GLU A 112 -4.93 6.82 -3.62
N SER A 113 -5.24 7.14 -4.88
CA SER A 113 -5.40 6.13 -5.92
C SER A 113 -4.10 5.38 -6.24
N THR A 114 -2.95 6.02 -6.05
CA THR A 114 -1.62 5.40 -6.24
C THR A 114 -1.36 4.39 -5.15
N ILE A 115 -1.64 4.75 -3.89
CA ILE A 115 -1.52 3.87 -2.74
C ILE A 115 -2.45 2.66 -2.90
N ARG A 116 -3.73 2.90 -3.22
CA ARG A 116 -4.72 1.83 -3.45
C ARG A 116 -4.32 0.87 -4.58
N LYS A 117 -3.78 1.39 -5.68
CA LYS A 117 -3.27 0.58 -6.80
C LYS A 117 -2.08 -0.30 -6.37
N LEU A 118 -1.16 0.24 -5.57
CA LEU A 118 -0.04 -0.52 -5.02
C LEU A 118 -0.50 -1.61 -4.06
N THR A 119 -1.43 -1.31 -3.16
CA THR A 119 -1.99 -2.30 -2.24
C THR A 119 -2.67 -3.44 -2.99
N ARG A 120 -3.48 -3.13 -4.00
CA ARG A 120 -4.12 -4.16 -4.83
C ARG A 120 -3.09 -5.00 -5.60
N ARG A 121 -2.00 -4.38 -6.07
CA ARG A 121 -0.96 -5.07 -6.82
C ARG A 121 -0.16 -6.03 -5.94
N LEU A 122 0.14 -5.63 -4.70
CA LEU A 122 0.84 -6.47 -3.73
C LEU A 122 -0.04 -7.62 -3.22
N GLY A 123 -1.31 -7.32 -2.97
CA GLY A 123 -2.29 -8.30 -2.54
C GLY A 123 -2.05 -8.84 -1.12
N ALA A 124 -3.00 -9.64 -0.65
CA ALA A 124 -2.99 -10.17 0.72
C ALA A 124 -1.82 -11.15 0.95
N ALA A 125 -1.47 -11.96 -0.04
CA ALA A 125 -0.41 -12.96 0.08
C ALA A 125 0.96 -12.34 0.45
N MET A 126 1.30 -11.20 -0.15
CA MET A 126 2.53 -10.48 0.19
C MET A 126 2.48 -9.89 1.61
N VAL A 127 1.33 -9.35 2.01
CA VAL A 127 1.14 -8.83 3.38
C VAL A 127 1.33 -9.95 4.41
N ASP A 128 0.77 -11.12 4.15
CA ASP A 128 0.95 -12.30 5.01
C ASP A 128 2.41 -12.75 5.10
N GLU A 129 3.13 -12.75 3.97
CA GLU A 129 4.55 -13.10 3.91
C GLU A 129 5.41 -12.14 4.73
N ILE A 130 5.21 -10.83 4.53
CA ILE A 130 5.90 -9.79 5.30
C ILE A 130 5.57 -9.93 6.80
N THR A 131 4.31 -10.13 7.14
CA THR A 131 3.86 -10.31 8.53
C THR A 131 4.55 -11.51 9.18
N ARG A 132 4.63 -12.65 8.48
CA ARG A 132 5.36 -13.83 8.96
C ARG A 132 6.84 -13.54 9.20
N LEU A 133 7.49 -12.76 8.35
CA LEU A 133 8.90 -12.38 8.52
C LEU A 133 9.11 -11.47 9.74
N VAL A 134 8.21 -10.51 9.97
CA VAL A 134 8.25 -9.67 11.17
C VAL A 134 8.10 -10.52 12.42
N ILE A 135 7.12 -11.44 12.44
CA ILE A 135 6.89 -12.35 13.55
C ILE A 135 8.14 -13.22 13.80
N ALA A 136 8.70 -13.83 12.76
CA ALA A 136 9.89 -14.68 12.87
C ALA A 136 11.11 -13.88 13.36
N LYS A 137 11.29 -12.64 12.92
CA LYS A 137 12.33 -11.74 13.43
C LYS A 137 12.11 -11.43 14.91
N ALA A 138 10.89 -11.06 15.30
CA ALA A 138 10.55 -10.77 16.69
C ALA A 138 10.80 -11.98 17.60
N GLN A 139 10.42 -13.20 17.18
CA GLN A 139 10.68 -14.43 17.93
C GLN A 139 12.17 -14.71 18.12
N ARG A 140 13.01 -14.38 17.14
CA ARG A 140 14.47 -14.59 17.22
C ARG A 140 15.19 -13.56 18.09
N GLU A 141 14.78 -12.30 17.99
CA GLU A 141 15.51 -11.17 18.58
C GLU A 141 14.93 -10.71 19.91
N THR A 142 13.73 -11.16 20.25
CA THR A 142 13.03 -10.77 21.47
C THR A 142 12.42 -12.00 22.14
N ARG A 143 11.79 -11.82 23.30
CA ARG A 143 11.02 -12.89 23.97
C ARG A 143 9.58 -12.98 23.46
N PHE A 144 9.31 -12.49 22.25
CA PHE A 144 7.97 -12.52 21.66
C PHE A 144 7.49 -13.95 21.42
N VAL A 145 6.32 -14.29 21.98
CA VAL A 145 5.64 -15.57 21.75
C VAL A 145 4.25 -15.27 21.20
N GLY A 146 4.06 -15.47 19.89
CA GLY A 146 2.75 -15.37 19.26
C GLY A 146 1.85 -16.51 19.75
N ARG A 147 0.77 -16.18 20.46
CA ARG A 147 -0.20 -17.17 20.97
C ARG A 147 -1.50 -17.19 20.18
N ALA A 148 -2.02 -16.02 19.84
CA ALA A 148 -3.25 -15.86 19.06
C ALA A 148 -3.20 -14.53 18.33
N VAL A 149 -3.80 -14.48 17.14
CA VAL A 149 -4.05 -13.25 16.39
C VAL A 149 -5.53 -12.94 16.53
N ARG A 150 -5.86 -11.72 16.98
CA ARG A 150 -7.24 -11.24 17.02
C ARG A 150 -7.46 -10.33 15.82
N VAL A 151 -8.39 -10.71 14.96
CA VAL A 151 -8.79 -9.93 13.79
C VAL A 151 -10.19 -9.39 14.07
N ASP A 152 -10.34 -8.06 14.06
CA ASP A 152 -11.65 -7.42 14.09
C ASP A 152 -12.04 -7.09 12.65
N SER A 153 -12.97 -7.87 12.09
CA SER A 153 -13.47 -7.66 10.74
C SER A 153 -14.82 -6.96 10.82
N THR A 154 -14.90 -5.75 10.26
CA THR A 154 -16.18 -5.06 10.04
C THR A 154 -16.73 -5.47 8.68
N VAL A 155 -17.95 -6.03 8.67
CA VAL A 155 -18.70 -6.25 7.43
C VAL A 155 -19.38 -4.93 7.08
N ILE A 156 -18.96 -4.31 5.98
CA ILE A 156 -19.68 -3.19 5.40
C ILE A 156 -20.60 -3.72 4.30
N GLU A 157 -21.80 -3.14 4.17
CA GLU A 157 -22.61 -3.38 2.99
C GLU A 157 -21.80 -2.95 1.76
N ALA A 158 -21.67 -3.87 0.81
CA ALA A 158 -21.07 -3.51 -0.47
C ALA A 158 -21.95 -2.45 -1.14
N ASP A 159 -21.34 -1.44 -1.79
CA ASP A 159 -22.05 -0.47 -2.63
C ASP A 159 -22.54 -1.15 -3.92
N ILE A 160 -23.45 -2.10 -3.73
CA ILE A 160 -24.12 -2.87 -4.77
C ILE A 160 -25.62 -2.71 -4.53
N ARG A 161 -26.36 -2.59 -5.62
CA ARG A 161 -27.81 -2.77 -5.53
C ARG A 161 -28.07 -4.22 -5.15
N TYR A 162 -28.86 -4.42 -4.08
CA TYR A 162 -29.22 -5.74 -3.60
C TYR A 162 -29.84 -6.58 -4.75
N PRO A 163 -29.36 -7.82 -4.97
CA PRO A 163 -29.84 -8.64 -6.07
C PRO A 163 -31.24 -9.15 -5.73
N SER A 164 -32.27 -8.53 -6.31
CA SER A 164 -33.61 -9.13 -6.36
C SER A 164 -33.76 -10.02 -7.59
N ASP A 165 -34.65 -11.01 -7.53
CA ASP A 165 -34.92 -11.91 -8.66
C ASP A 165 -35.33 -11.13 -9.91
N ALA A 166 -36.11 -10.07 -9.75
CA ALA A 166 -36.50 -9.18 -10.84
C ALA A 166 -35.30 -8.42 -11.44
N MET A 167 -34.35 -7.98 -10.61
CA MET A 167 -33.12 -7.32 -11.09
C MET A 167 -32.21 -8.30 -11.84
N LEU A 168 -32.06 -9.54 -11.33
CA LEU A 168 -31.27 -10.58 -11.99
C LEU A 168 -31.89 -10.96 -13.35
N ALA A 169 -33.20 -11.13 -13.41
CA ALA A 169 -33.93 -11.37 -14.66
C ALA A 169 -33.75 -10.21 -15.65
N LEU A 170 -33.86 -8.95 -15.19
CA LEU A 170 -33.62 -7.76 -16.02
C LEU A 170 -32.18 -7.68 -16.53
N GLN A 171 -31.19 -8.05 -15.71
CA GLN A 171 -29.79 -8.09 -16.15
C GLN A 171 -29.57 -9.16 -17.22
N GLY A 172 -30.17 -10.35 -17.03
CA GLY A 172 -30.14 -11.43 -18.03
C GLY A 172 -30.76 -11.03 -19.37
N THR A 173 -31.95 -10.44 -19.35
CA THR A 173 -32.62 -9.98 -20.59
C THR A 173 -31.82 -8.87 -21.29
N ARG A 174 -31.23 -7.93 -20.52
CA ARG A 174 -30.35 -6.89 -21.08
C ARG A 174 -29.07 -7.47 -21.69
N ALA A 175 -28.52 -8.54 -21.14
CA ALA A 175 -27.37 -9.23 -21.72
C ALA A 175 -27.75 -9.88 -23.06
N LEU A 176 -28.85 -10.65 -23.10
CA LEU A 176 -29.35 -11.27 -24.34
C LEU A 176 -29.66 -10.24 -25.42
N ALA A 177 -30.35 -9.14 -25.09
CA ALA A 177 -30.66 -8.07 -26.03
C ALA A 177 -29.42 -7.33 -26.54
N ARG A 178 -28.32 -7.31 -25.77
CA ARG A 178 -27.05 -6.73 -26.20
C ARG A 178 -26.35 -7.62 -27.22
N GLU A 179 -26.31 -8.94 -26.99
CA GLU A 179 -25.74 -9.89 -27.94
C GLU A 179 -26.58 -9.99 -29.23
N GLY A 180 -27.91 -9.99 -29.12
CA GLY A 180 -28.80 -9.94 -30.29
C GLY A 180 -28.57 -8.71 -31.17
N ARG A 181 -28.35 -7.53 -30.57
CA ARG A 181 -28.01 -6.30 -31.32
C ARG A 181 -26.65 -6.37 -32.01
N LYS A 182 -25.67 -7.04 -31.42
CA LYS A 182 -24.36 -7.24 -32.08
C LYS A 182 -24.52 -8.12 -33.33
N LEU A 183 -25.27 -9.22 -33.23
CA LEU A 183 -25.54 -10.11 -34.36
C LEU A 183 -26.26 -9.38 -35.50
N LEU A 184 -27.24 -8.53 -35.17
CA LEU A 184 -27.94 -7.69 -36.16
C LEU A 184 -27.04 -6.66 -36.86
N GLY A 185 -25.93 -6.24 -36.25
CA GLY A 185 -24.95 -5.35 -36.87
C GLY A 185 -23.86 -6.06 -37.68
N MET A 186 -23.90 -7.41 -37.72
CA MET A 186 -22.99 -8.25 -38.49
C MET A 186 -23.63 -8.83 -39.76
N VAL A 187 -24.93 -8.59 -39.95
CA VAL A 187 -25.73 -8.88 -41.17
C VAL A 187 -25.97 -7.56 -41.89
#